data_AF-A0A147DSN4-F1
#
_entry.id   AF-A0A147DSN4-F1
#
_cell.length_a   1.000
_cell.length_b   1.000
_cell.length_c   1.000
_cell.angle_alpha   90.00
_cell.angle_beta   90.00
_cell.angle_gamma   90.00
#
_symmetry.space_group_name_H-M   'P 1'
#
loop_
_entity.id
_entity.type
_entity.pdbx_description
1 polymer ?
#
loop_
_entity_poly.entity_id
_entity_poly.type
_entity_poly.pdbx_seq_one_letter_code
_entity_poly.pdbx_strand_id
1 'polypeptide(L)' 'MLENFAGAHLLVLTLLLALDVLALVQVWRDRRRSDVVKIVWTLVIVLVPVVGVLGWAVNWLLGKAADGLQRADR' A
#
# COMPACT_ATOMS: atom_id res chain seq x y z
N MET A 1 -13.09 23.25 -13.07
CA MET A 1 -13.52 22.32 -11.98
C MET A 1 -12.63 21.07 -11.90
N LEU A 2 -12.23 20.46 -13.03
CA LEU A 2 -11.30 19.31 -13.05
C LEU A 2 -9.88 19.59 -12.50
N GLU A 3 -9.34 20.81 -12.68
CA GLU A 3 -8.03 21.20 -12.10
C GLU A 3 -7.96 21.06 -10.58
N ASN A 4 -9.09 21.27 -9.89
CA ASN A 4 -9.16 21.18 -8.43
C ASN A 4 -8.97 19.73 -7.94
N PHE A 5 -9.35 18.74 -8.77
CA PHE A 5 -9.17 17.34 -8.43
C PHE A 5 -7.70 16.94 -8.51
N ALA A 6 -6.96 17.37 -9.54
CA ALA A 6 -5.53 17.08 -9.64
C ALA A 6 -4.77 17.64 -8.42
N GLY A 7 -5.05 18.88 -8.03
CA GLY A 7 -4.48 19.49 -6.82
C GLY A 7 -4.84 18.73 -5.54
N ALA A 8 -6.11 18.34 -5.36
CA ALA A 8 -6.55 17.58 -4.20
C ALA A 8 -5.91 16.19 -4.12
N HIS A 9 -5.77 15.48 -5.25
CA HIS A 9 -5.11 14.17 -5.28
C HIS A 9 -3.63 14.29 -4.90
N LEU A 10 -2.92 15.28 -5.45
CA LEU A 10 -1.53 15.53 -5.09
C LEU A 10 -1.37 15.88 -3.60
N LEU A 11 -2.29 16.68 -3.05
CA LEU A 11 -2.29 17.02 -1.63
C LEU A 11 -2.50 15.78 -0.76
N VAL A 12 -3.47 14.93 -1.09
CA VAL A 12 -3.75 13.69 -0.35
C VAL A 12 -2.55 12.73 -0.42
N LEU A 13 -1.97 12.53 -1.60
CA LEU A 13 -0.78 11.69 -1.76
C LEU A 13 0.42 12.22 -0.98
N THR A 14 0.64 13.53 -1.02
CA THR A 14 1.72 14.20 -0.27
C THR A 14 1.50 14.06 1.23
N LEU A 15 0.27 14.23 1.69
CA LEU A 15 -0.10 14.09 3.10
C LEU A 15 0.10 12.64 3.57
N LEU A 16 -0.36 11.65 2.81
CA LEU A 16 -0.14 10.24 3.11
C LEU A 16 1.37 9.93 3.21
N LEU A 17 2.15 10.36 2.22
CA LEU A 17 3.60 10.17 2.22
C LEU A 17 4.26 10.84 3.43
N ALA A 18 3.85 12.06 3.79
CA ALA A 18 4.37 12.77 4.95
C ALA A 18 4.05 12.02 6.26
N LEU A 19 2.84 11.47 6.39
CA LEU A 19 2.46 10.65 7.54
C LEU A 19 3.29 9.36 7.64
N ASP A 20 3.55 8.69 6.53
CA ASP A 20 4.41 7.50 6.51
C ASP A 20 5.84 7.83 6.96
N VAL A 21 6.42 8.90 6.42
CA VAL A 21 7.75 9.37 6.83
C VAL A 21 7.77 9.71 8.32
N LEU A 22 6.77 10.43 8.82
CA LEU A 22 6.65 10.73 10.24
C LEU A 22 6.53 9.47 11.10
N ALA A 23 5.71 8.50 10.68
CA ALA A 23 5.54 7.24 11.39
C ALA A 23 6.85 6.45 11.44
N LEU A 24 7.58 6.34 10.32
CA LEU A 24 8.89 5.70 10.27
C LEU A 24 9.89 6.40 11.19
N VAL A 25 9.98 7.74 11.12
CA VAL A 25 10.85 8.51 12.00
C VAL A 25 10.49 8.27 13.47
N GLN A 26 9.21 8.22 13.84
CA GLN A 26 8.77 7.95 15.20
C GLN A 26 9.16 6.55 15.68
N VAL A 27 8.96 5.53 14.84
CA VAL A 27 9.33 4.14 15.15
C VAL A 27 10.82 4.01 15.46
N TRP A 28 11.67 4.64 14.64
CA TRP A 28 13.12 4.55 14.78
C TRP A 28 13.69 5.50 15.84
N ARG A 29 12.98 6.60 16.14
CA ARG A 29 13.35 7.53 17.22
C ARG A 29 13.05 6.97 18.61
N ASP A 30 12.04 6.10 18.76
CA ASP A 30 11.75 5.46 20.04
C ASP A 30 12.88 4.50 20.45
N ARG A 31 13.65 4.86 21.49
CA ARG A 31 14.74 4.02 22.01
C ARG A 31 14.27 2.95 23.00
N ARG A 32 13.00 2.96 23.43
CA ARG A 32 12.50 2.04 24.48
C ARG A 32 12.02 0.70 23.92
N ARG A 33 11.64 0.66 22.64
CA ARG A 33 11.10 -0.54 21.97
C ARG A 33 12.23 -1.43 21.46
N SER A 34 12.03 -2.74 21.51
CA SER A 34 12.96 -3.71 20.92
C SER A 34 13.04 -3.58 19.40
N ASP A 35 14.17 -3.98 18.82
CA ASP A 35 14.41 -3.87 17.38
C ASP A 35 13.41 -4.68 16.55
N VAL A 36 13.01 -5.86 17.04
CA VAL A 36 11.98 -6.69 16.39
C VAL A 36 10.67 -5.91 16.23
N VAL A 37 10.24 -5.21 17.27
CA VAL A 37 8.99 -4.41 17.23
C VAL A 37 9.11 -3.27 16.21
N LYS A 38 10.27 -2.65 16.09
CA LYS A 38 10.52 -1.59 15.10
C LYS A 38 10.46 -2.11 13.67
N ILE A 39 11.06 -3.27 13.41
CA ILE A 39 11.05 -3.92 12.10
C ILE A 39 9.61 -4.27 11.71
N VAL A 40 8.85 -4.88 12.63
CA VAL A 40 7.43 -5.20 12.40
C VAL A 40 6.63 -3.96 12.04
N TRP A 41 6.74 -2.88 12.81
CA TRP A 41 6.02 -1.64 12.49
C TRP A 41 6.47 -0.98 11.19
N THR A 42 7.76 -1.04 10.86
CA THR A 42 8.28 -0.57 9.57
C THR A 42 7.63 -1.33 8.42
N LEU A 43 7.55 -2.67 8.52
CA LEU A 43 6.86 -3.50 7.52
C LEU A 43 5.38 -3.13 7.42
N VAL A 44 4.69 -2.94 8.54
CA VAL A 44 3.28 -2.53 8.54
C VAL A 44 3.08 -1.20 7.82
N ILE A 45 3.87 -0.17 8.18
CA ILE A 45 3.77 1.16 7.58
C ILE A 45 3.99 1.11 6.06
N VAL A 46 4.99 0.35 5.60
CA VAL A 46 5.31 0.24 4.17
C VAL A 46 4.31 -0.61 3.39
N LEU A 47 3.80 -1.70 3.99
CA LEU A 47 2.97 -2.67 3.27
C LEU A 47 1.49 -2.30 3.23
N VAL A 48 0.94 -1.69 4.29
CA VAL A 48 -0.48 -1.32 4.37
C VAL A 48 -0.97 -0.51 3.16
N PRO A 49 -0.25 0.53 2.68
CA PRO A 49 -0.68 1.33 1.53
C PRO A 49 -0.79 0.53 0.22
N VAL A 50 0.03 -0.52 0.06
CA VAL A 50 0.11 -1.28 -1.20
C VAL A 50 -0.73 -2.55 -1.21
N VAL A 51 -1.22 -3.02 -0.05
CA VAL A 51 -2.02 -4.25 0.08
C VAL A 51 -3.25 -4.23 -0.83
N GLY A 52 -3.95 -3.10 -0.93
CA GLY A 52 -5.13 -2.99 -1.80
C GLY A 52 -4.82 -3.21 -3.27
N VAL A 53 -3.72 -2.62 -3.75
CA VAL A 53 -3.25 -2.76 -5.14
C VAL A 53 -2.79 -4.20 -5.40
N LEU A 54 -2.05 -4.80 -4.47
CA LEU A 54 -1.62 -6.19 -4.58
C LEU A 54 -2.80 -7.15 -4.61
N GLY A 55 -3.78 -6.98 -3.71
CA GLY A 55 -4.99 -7.80 -3.67
C GLY A 55 -5.80 -7.70 -4.96
N TRP A 56 -5.96 -6.48 -5.49
CA TRP A 56 -6.59 -6.27 -6.80
C TRP A 56 -5.83 -6.97 -7.93
N ALA A 57 -4.51 -6.81 -7.99
CA ALA A 57 -3.69 -7.40 -9.04
C ALA A 57 -3.76 -8.94 -9.02
N VAL A 58 -3.71 -9.54 -7.83
CA VAL A 58 -3.88 -10.98 -7.65
C VAL A 58 -5.27 -11.42 -8.12
N ASN A 59 -6.32 -10.74 -7.68
CA ASN A 59 -7.69 -11.05 -8.10
C ASN A 59 -7.86 -10.98 -9.62
N TRP A 60 -7.28 -9.96 -10.26
CA TRP A 60 -7.30 -9.80 -11.70
C TRP A 60 -6.59 -10.96 -12.42
N LEU A 61 -5.42 -11.37 -11.94
CA LEU A 61 -4.69 -12.52 -12.49
C LEU A 61 -5.47 -13.83 -12.34
N LEU A 62 -6.12 -14.03 -11.19
CA LEU A 62 -6.96 -15.21 -10.96
C LEU A 62 -8.15 -15.25 -11.93
N GLY A 63 -8.82 -14.11 -12.16
CA GLY A 63 -9.88 -14.01 -13.16
C GLY A 63 -9.39 -14.36 -14.57
N LYS A 64 -8.23 -13.83 -14.98
CA LYS A 64 -7.63 -14.13 -16.28
C LYS A 64 -7.27 -15.63 -16.43
N ALA A 65 -6.76 -16.26 -15.38
CA ALA A 65 -6.43 -17.68 -15.38
C ALA A 65 -7.68 -18.56 -15.49
N ALA A 66 -8.75 -18.22 -14.75
CA ALA A 66 -10.03 -18.91 -14.82
C ALA A 66 -10.66 -18.84 -16.22
N ASP A 67 -10.64 -17.66 -16.84
CA ASP A 67 -11.09 -17.47 -18.23
C ASP A 67 -10.28 -18.32 -19.23
N GLY A 68 -8.99 -18.54 -18.96
CA GLY A 68 -8.12 -19.38 -19.79
C GLY A 68 -8.53 -20.85 -19.74
N LEU A 69 -8.82 -21.36 -18.54
CA LEU A 69 -9.25 -22.74 -18.33
C LEU A 69 -10.63 -23.02 -18.94
N GLN A 70 -11.59 -22.09 -18.79
CA GLN A 70 -12.93 -22.24 -19.38
C GLN A 70 -12.92 -22.30 -20.92
N ARG A 71 -11.93 -21.69 -21.58
CA ARG A 71 -11.78 -21.78 -23.05
C ARG A 71 -11.10 -23.05 -23.51
N ALA A 72 -10.34 -23.72 -22.65
CA ALA A 72 -9.67 -24.98 -22.96
C ALA A 72 -10.58 -26.20 -22.77
N ASP A 73 -11.63 -26.07 -21.95
CA ASP A 73 -12.61 -27.13 -21.63
C ASP A 73 -13.81 -27.18 -22.60
N ARG A 74 -13.99 -26.16 -23.45
CA ARG A 74 -15.05 -26.09 -24.48
C ARG A 74 -14.49 -26.42 -25.86
#